data_AF-A0AA96ED93-F1
#
_entry.id   AF-A0AA96ED93-F1
#
_cell.length_a   1.000
_cell.length_b   1.000
_cell.length_c   1.000
_cell.angle_alpha   90.00
_cell.angle_beta   90.00
_cell.angle_gamma   90.00
#
_symmetry.space_group_name_H-M   'P 1'
#
loop_
_entity.id
_entity.type
_entity.pdbx_description
1 polymer ?
#
loop_
_entity_poly.entity_id
_entity_poly.type
_entity_poly.pdbx_seq_one_letter_code
_entity_poly.pdbx_strand_id
1 'polypeptide(L)'
;MLNLLSESDRVWVNIPRTGYVGVAEVTGERVRADEFMVETVEGLQRLKAVITPAEYPHLHQASSMDDEDTLEYIVPVRWIKSVPVTEAFREVGLFGNQNTVCKPTTPKWEHTVERLKQAWSVV
;
A
#
# COMPACT_ATOMS: atom_id res chain seq x y z
N MET A 1 7.02 8.13 6.69
CA MET A 1 5.97 8.68 7.59
C MET A 1 4.64 8.02 7.24
N LEU A 2 4.34 6.86 7.85
CA LEU A 2 3.10 6.09 7.62
C LEU A 2 1.94 6.56 8.51
N ASN A 3 2.18 7.51 9.42
CA ASN A 3 1.20 8.06 10.37
C ASN A 3 0.06 8.86 9.73
N LEU A 4 0.02 8.97 8.40
CA LEU A 4 -1.02 9.73 7.68
C LEU A 4 -2.23 8.87 7.30
N LEU A 5 -2.15 7.56 7.52
CA LEU A 5 -3.20 6.61 7.19
C LEU A 5 -3.99 6.26 8.45
N SER A 6 -5.30 6.45 8.39
CA SER A 6 -6.25 6.04 9.40
C SER A 6 -7.15 4.94 8.85
N GLU A 7 -7.75 4.15 9.75
CA GLU A 7 -8.76 3.16 9.36
C GLU A 7 -9.86 3.81 8.50
N SER A 8 -10.33 3.08 7.49
CA SER A 8 -11.27 3.53 6.45
C SER A 8 -10.71 4.53 5.43
N ASP A 9 -9.44 4.95 5.52
CA ASP A 9 -8.82 5.76 4.48
C ASP A 9 -8.69 4.96 3.17
N ARG A 10 -8.94 5.64 2.05
CA ARG A 10 -8.78 5.05 0.72
C ARG A 10 -7.41 5.39 0.14
N VAL A 11 -6.64 4.37 -0.18
CA VAL A 11 -5.28 4.45 -0.72
C VAL A 11 -5.29 4.04 -2.18
N TRP A 12 -4.77 4.91 -3.05
CA TRP A 12 -4.56 4.61 -4.46
C TRP A 12 -3.09 4.30 -4.69
N VAL A 13 -2.83 3.17 -5.33
CA VAL A 13 -1.47 2.67 -5.55
C VAL A 13 -1.01 3.03 -6.94
N ASN A 14 0.07 3.81 -7.00
CA ASN A 14 0.71 4.26 -8.23
C ASN A 14 2.12 3.71 -8.32
N ILE A 15 2.44 3.05 -9.42
CA ILE A 15 3.80 2.62 -9.73
C ILE A 15 4.47 3.75 -10.52
N PRO A 16 5.56 4.36 -9.99
CA PRO A 16 6.25 5.45 -10.67
C PRO A 16 6.63 5.08 -12.12
N ARG A 17 6.40 6.01 -13.04
CA ARG A 17 6.59 5.84 -14.51
C ARG A 17 5.65 4.86 -15.19
N THR A 18 4.90 4.04 -14.46
CA THR A 18 3.93 3.09 -15.03
C THR A 18 2.51 3.63 -14.96
N GLY A 19 2.01 3.98 -13.78
CA GLY A 19 0.63 4.42 -13.57
C GLY A 19 -0.02 3.75 -12.35
N TYR A 20 -1.32 4.00 -12.19
CA TYR A 20 -2.10 3.47 -11.08
C TYR A 20 -2.49 2.02 -11.33
N VAL A 21 -2.34 1.17 -10.31
CA VAL A 21 -2.56 -0.28 -10.40
C VAL A 21 -3.62 -0.80 -9.43
N GLY A 22 -4.11 0.04 -8.54
CA GLY A 22 -5.20 -0.36 -7.68
C GLY A 22 -5.62 0.69 -6.67
N VAL A 23 -6.66 0.33 -5.94
CA VAL A 23 -7.22 1.08 -4.84
C VAL A 23 -7.57 0.13 -3.72
N ALA A 24 -7.20 0.51 -2.51
CA ALA A 24 -7.44 -0.25 -1.30
C ALA A 24 -7.99 0.65 -0.20
N GLU A 25 -8.62 0.05 0.78
CA GLU A 25 -9.11 0.69 2.00
C GLU A 25 -8.27 0.22 3.16
N VAL A 26 -7.81 1.14 4.01
CA VAL A 26 -7.08 0.80 5.23
C VAL A 26 -8.03 0.14 6.22
N THR A 27 -7.69 -1.07 6.67
CA THR A 27 -8.54 -1.86 7.58
C THR A 27 -8.07 -1.84 9.02
N GLY A 28 -6.94 -1.21 9.32
CA GLY A 28 -6.33 -1.20 10.64
C GLY A 28 -5.22 -0.15 10.73
N GLU A 29 -4.85 0.20 11.95
CA GLU A 29 -3.67 1.02 12.19
C GLU A 29 -2.38 0.36 11.67
N ARG A 30 -1.34 1.18 11.46
CA ARG A 30 0.00 0.66 11.14
C ARG A 30 0.49 -0.22 12.29
N VAL A 31 0.98 -1.40 11.94
CA VAL A 31 1.58 -2.34 12.90
C VAL A 31 3.00 -2.65 12.46
N ARG A 32 3.86 -3.04 13.40
CA ARG A 32 5.23 -3.38 13.06
C ARG A 32 5.25 -4.64 12.17
N ALA A 33 6.16 -4.66 11.20
CA ALA A 33 6.21 -5.74 10.22
C ALA A 33 6.44 -7.13 10.85
N ASP A 34 7.17 -7.18 11.97
CA ASP A 34 7.46 -8.38 12.76
C ASP A 34 6.25 -8.89 13.58
N GLU A 35 5.31 -7.99 13.92
CA GLU A 35 4.08 -8.26 14.65
C GLU A 35 2.86 -8.42 13.73
N PHE A 36 2.99 -8.13 12.43
CA PHE A 36 1.88 -8.20 11.51
C PHE A 36 1.38 -9.63 11.32
N MET A 37 0.08 -9.80 11.47
CA MET A 37 -0.62 -11.08 11.33
C MET A 37 -1.42 -11.07 10.02
N VAL A 38 -1.22 -12.09 9.20
CA VAL A 38 -1.96 -12.32 7.96
C VAL A 38 -2.85 -13.54 8.09
N GLU A 39 -4.06 -13.45 7.56
CA GLU A 39 -4.96 -14.59 7.46
C GLU A 39 -4.54 -15.45 6.26
N THR A 40 -4.17 -16.69 6.53
CA THR A 40 -3.80 -17.69 5.52
C THR A 40 -4.83 -18.82 5.52
N VAL A 41 -4.73 -19.72 4.52
CA VAL A 41 -5.54 -20.95 4.49
C VAL A 41 -5.32 -21.84 5.72
N GLU A 42 -4.20 -21.67 6.44
CA GLU A 42 -3.87 -22.40 7.66
C GLU A 42 -4.26 -21.62 8.94
N GLY A 43 -4.89 -20.46 8.80
CA GLY A 43 -5.27 -19.56 9.90
C GLY A 43 -4.37 -18.31 9.99
N LEU A 44 -4.48 -17.60 11.12
CA LEU A 44 -3.76 -16.36 11.36
C LEU A 44 -2.27 -16.65 11.64
N GLN A 45 -1.38 -16.26 10.72
CA GLN A 45 0.06 -16.47 10.84
C GLN A 45 0.81 -15.14 10.80
N ARG A 46 1.99 -15.07 11.42
CA ARG A 46 2.86 -13.88 11.30
C ARG A 46 3.35 -13.75 9.86
N LEU A 47 3.41 -12.53 9.34
CA LEU A 47 3.89 -12.26 7.98
C LEU A 47 5.26 -12.92 7.70
N LYS A 48 6.17 -12.86 8.67
CA LYS A 48 7.51 -13.49 8.58
C LYS A 48 7.48 -15.01 8.36
N ALA A 49 6.42 -15.68 8.80
CA ALA A 49 6.27 -17.12 8.64
C ALA A 49 5.71 -17.49 7.26
N VAL A 50 5.03 -16.54 6.60
CA VAL A 50 4.34 -16.74 5.32
C VAL A 50 5.20 -16.28 4.14
N ILE A 51 5.94 -15.19 4.32
CA ILE A 51 6.79 -14.60 3.27
C ILE A 51 8.19 -15.17 3.32
N THR A 52 8.73 -15.56 2.17
CA THR A 52 10.11 -16.06 2.08
C THR A 52 11.14 -14.91 2.15
N PRO A 53 12.36 -15.18 2.63
CA PRO A 53 13.45 -14.19 2.58
C PRO A 53 13.78 -13.68 1.17
N ALA A 54 13.43 -14.43 0.13
CA ALA A 54 13.62 -14.02 -1.26
C ALA A 54 12.58 -12.98 -1.71
N GLU A 55 11.36 -13.05 -1.19
CA GLU A 55 10.28 -12.11 -1.50
C GLU A 55 10.38 -10.82 -0.70
N TYR A 56 10.85 -10.90 0.55
CA TYR A 56 10.98 -9.71 1.39
C TYR A 56 12.19 -9.82 2.35
N PRO A 57 13.42 -9.60 1.83
CA PRO A 57 14.65 -9.79 2.60
C PRO A 57 14.73 -8.93 3.86
N HIS A 58 14.18 -7.71 3.81
CA HIS A 58 14.25 -6.75 4.91
C HIS A 58 13.52 -7.23 6.18
N LEU A 59 12.39 -7.94 6.03
CA LEU A 59 11.65 -8.53 7.15
C LEU A 59 12.41 -9.65 7.86
N HIS A 60 13.32 -10.33 7.15
CA HIS A 60 14.15 -11.42 7.68
C HIS A 60 15.54 -10.94 8.14
N GLN A 61 15.95 -9.73 7.77
CA GLN A 61 17.24 -9.12 8.15
C GLN A 61 17.18 -8.34 9.46
N ALA A 62 15.99 -8.00 9.97
CA ALA A 62 15.79 -7.40 11.30
C ALA A 62 16.18 -8.39 12.42
N SER A 63 17.47 -8.66 12.53
CA SER A 63 18.08 -9.65 13.45
C SER A 63 18.59 -9.00 14.74
N SER A 64 18.42 -7.70 14.89
CA SER A 64 18.83 -6.94 16.07
C SER A 64 17.65 -6.09 16.52
N MET A 65 17.06 -6.43 17.66
CA MET A 65 15.91 -5.74 18.25
C MET A 65 16.20 -4.27 18.66
N ASP A 66 17.41 -3.77 18.42
CA ASP A 66 17.94 -2.51 18.95
C ASP A 66 18.19 -1.41 17.89
N ASP A 67 18.02 -1.69 16.59
CA ASP A 67 18.14 -0.68 15.54
C ASP A 67 16.75 -0.07 15.23
N GLU A 68 16.35 0.95 16.01
CA GLU A 68 15.11 1.72 15.77
C GLU A 68 15.00 2.27 14.33
N ASP A 69 16.13 2.49 13.65
CA ASP A 69 16.20 2.96 12.26
C ASP A 69 15.80 1.90 11.22
N THR A 70 15.66 0.63 11.61
CA THR A 70 15.25 -0.47 10.72
C THR A 70 13.81 -0.92 10.93
N LEU A 71 13.05 -0.24 11.78
CA LEU A 71 11.66 -0.58 12.07
C LEU A 71 10.74 -0.30 10.88
N GLU A 72 10.39 -1.35 10.16
CA GLU A 72 9.37 -1.31 9.12
C GLU A 72 7.96 -1.42 9.71
N TYR A 73 7.05 -0.62 9.17
CA TYR A 73 5.63 -0.63 9.54
C TYR A 73 4.80 -1.03 8.34
N ILE A 74 3.80 -1.86 8.60
CA ILE A 74 2.84 -2.35 7.61
C ILE A 74 1.47 -1.80 7.97
N VAL A 75 0.74 -1.35 6.95
CA VAL A 75 -0.65 -0.92 7.10
C VAL A 75 -1.52 -1.99 6.46
N PRO A 76 -2.40 -2.66 7.21
CA PRO A 76 -3.33 -3.61 6.62
C PRO A 76 -4.32 -2.87 5.73
N VAL A 77 -4.47 -3.37 4.51
CA VAL A 77 -5.40 -2.82 3.52
C VAL A 77 -6.23 -3.92 2.89
N ARG A 78 -7.49 -3.61 2.60
CA ARG A 78 -8.39 -4.42 1.79
C ARG A 78 -8.45 -3.84 0.39
N TRP A 79 -8.04 -4.63 -0.60
CA TRP A 79 -8.15 -4.23 -2.01
C TRP A 79 -9.62 -4.09 -2.41
N ILE A 80 -9.97 -2.91 -2.91
CA ILE A 80 -11.26 -2.67 -3.57
C ILE A 80 -11.12 -3.07 -5.05
N LYS A 81 -9.98 -2.73 -5.66
CA LYS A 81 -9.62 -3.11 -7.03
C LYS A 81 -8.11 -3.18 -7.16
N SER A 82 -7.62 -4.20 -7.86
CA SER A 82 -6.25 -4.29 -8.34
C SER A 82 -6.26 -4.75 -9.79
N VAL A 83 -5.27 -4.30 -10.57
CA VAL A 83 -5.05 -4.68 -11.97
C VAL A 83 -3.56 -5.02 -12.16
N PRO A 84 -3.20 -5.89 -13.11
CA PRO A 84 -1.80 -6.16 -13.41
C PRO A 84 -1.11 -4.90 -13.94
N VAL A 85 0.22 -4.85 -13.84
CA VAL A 85 1.05 -3.73 -14.30
C VAL A 85 0.81 -3.39 -15.77
N THR A 86 0.49 -4.39 -16.60
CA THR A 86 0.15 -4.24 -18.02
C THR A 86 -1.14 -3.46 -18.26
N GLU A 87 -2.03 -3.41 -17.27
CA GLU A 87 -3.32 -2.69 -17.30
C GLU A 87 -3.28 -1.43 -16.40
N ALA A 88 -2.08 -0.99 -16.01
CA ALA A 88 -1.92 0.20 -15.20
C ALA A 88 -2.57 1.42 -15.88
N PHE A 89 -3.42 2.13 -15.14
CA PHE A 89 -4.08 3.32 -15.64
C PHE A 89 -3.11 4.50 -15.61
N ARG A 90 -2.82 5.07 -16.78
CA ARG A 90 -1.96 6.24 -16.94
C ARG A 90 -2.57 7.21 -17.92
N GLU A 91 -2.68 8.47 -17.50
CA GLU A 91 -3.17 9.58 -18.31
C GLU A 91 -2.29 10.81 -18.08
N VAL A 92 -2.15 11.66 -19.10
CA VAL A 92 -1.42 12.92 -18.97
C VAL A 92 -2.17 13.82 -18.01
N GLY A 93 -1.50 14.33 -16.97
CA GLY A 93 -2.11 15.22 -15.98
C GLY A 93 -2.54 14.53 -14.69
N LEU A 94 -2.40 13.20 -14.56
CA LEU A 94 -2.59 12.53 -13.27
C LEU A 94 -1.55 13.04 -12.25
N PHE A 95 -1.98 13.09 -10.99
CA PHE A 95 -1.11 13.35 -9.86
C PHE A 95 -0.15 12.17 -9.70
N GLY A 96 1.11 12.46 -9.43
CA GLY A 96 2.12 11.46 -9.15
C GLY A 96 3.03 12.01 -8.08
N ASN A 97 3.14 11.28 -6.97
CA ASN A 97 4.06 11.61 -5.91
C ASN A 97 5.11 10.49 -5.80
N GLN A 98 6.37 10.87 -5.61
CA GLN A 98 7.46 9.92 -5.36
C GLN A 98 7.58 9.54 -3.88
N ASN A 99 6.84 10.21 -2.99
CA ASN A 99 6.73 9.83 -1.59
C ASN A 99 5.99 8.50 -1.44
N THR A 100 6.42 7.67 -0.47
CA THR A 100 5.81 6.36 -0.16
C THR A 100 4.32 6.45 0.16
N VAL A 101 3.89 7.50 0.88
CA VAL A 101 2.49 7.81 1.17
C VAL A 101 2.31 9.32 1.14
N CYS A 102 1.19 9.80 0.62
CA CYS A 102 0.80 11.20 0.73
C CYS A 102 -0.72 11.34 0.82
N LYS A 103 -1.16 12.41 1.51
CA LYS A 103 -2.56 12.85 1.55
C LYS A 103 -2.68 14.16 0.77
N PRO A 104 -2.68 14.11 -0.58
CA PRO A 104 -2.72 15.33 -1.38
C PRO A 104 -4.10 15.99 -1.25
N THR A 105 -4.10 17.29 -0.96
CA THR A 105 -5.30 18.14 -0.90
C THR A 105 -5.43 19.04 -2.14
N THR A 106 -4.60 18.81 -3.15
CA THR A 106 -4.55 19.64 -4.36
C THR A 106 -5.71 19.30 -5.30
N PRO A 107 -6.33 20.25 -6.02
CA PRO A 107 -7.41 19.97 -6.98
C PRO A 107 -7.04 18.94 -8.07
N LYS A 108 -5.76 18.87 -8.44
CA LYS A 108 -5.22 17.85 -9.37
C LYS A 108 -5.44 16.41 -8.88
N TRP A 109 -5.50 16.22 -7.57
CA TRP A 109 -5.77 14.93 -6.95
C TRP A 109 -7.22 14.52 -7.12
N GLU A 110 -8.16 15.44 -6.91
CA GLU A 110 -9.60 15.18 -7.12
C GLU A 110 -9.86 14.73 -8.55
N HIS A 111 -9.29 15.43 -9.53
CA HIS A 111 -9.34 15.03 -10.95
C HIS A 111 -8.76 13.62 -11.17
N THR A 112 -7.61 13.31 -10.56
CA THR A 112 -6.98 11.98 -10.68
C THR A 112 -7.90 10.88 -10.14
N VAL A 113 -8.49 11.10 -8.97
CA VAL A 113 -9.43 10.16 -8.33
C VAL A 113 -10.68 9.98 -9.19
N GLU A 114 -11.26 11.04 -9.73
CA GLU A 114 -12.41 10.96 -10.63
C GLU A 114 -12.13 10.12 -11.88
N ARG A 115 -10.98 10.35 -12.54
CA ARG A 115 -10.57 9.56 -13.71
C ARG A 115 -10.38 8.08 -13.37
N LEU A 116 -9.77 7.78 -12.22
CA LEU A 116 -9.58 6.39 -11.78
C LEU A 116 -10.90 5.70 -11.44
N LYS A 117 -11.82 6.40 -10.76
CA LYS A 117 -13.18 5.89 -10.49
C LYS A 117 -13.93 5.60 -11.78
N GLN A 118 -13.84 6.48 -12.78
CA GLN A 118 -14.44 6.26 -14.10
C GLN A 118 -13.82 5.06 -14.83
N ALA A 119 -12.49 4.97 -14.86
CA ALA A 119 -11.78 3.91 -15.57
C ALA A 119 -12.04 2.52 -14.98
N TRP A 120 -12.20 2.43 -13.66
CA TRP A 120 -12.36 1.15 -12.96
C TRP A 120 -13.76 0.88 -12.44
N SER A 121 -14.72 1.78 -12.70
CA SER A 121 -16.10 1.70 -12.21
C SER A 121 -16.19 1.49 -10.69
N VAL A 122 -15.30 2.17 -9.94
CA VAL A 122 -15.23 2.09 -8.48
C VAL A 122 -15.92 3.33 -7.88
N VAL A 123 -16.83 3.13 -6.94
CA VAL A 123 -17.61 4.20 -6.26
C VAL A 123 -16.83 4.82 -5.10
#